data_AF-A0A811V2S0-F1
#
_entry.id   AF-A0A811V2S0-F1
#
_cell.length_a   1.000
_cell.length_b   1.000
_cell.length_c   1.000
_cell.angle_alpha   90.00
_cell.angle_beta   90.00
_cell.angle_gamma   90.00
#
_symmetry.space_group_name_H-M   'P 1'
#
loop_
_entity.id
_entity.type
_entity.pdbx_description
1 polymer ?
#
loop_
_entity_poly.entity_id
_entity_poly.type
_entity_poly.pdbx_seq_one_letter_code
_entity_poly.pdbx_strand_id
1 'polypeptide(L)'
;MLTKRIHIQNPTARWGGAPATIVHGWRVRYGTLWEISLSNLDDIDDQEGVHEGIYYAASLPVMLPNDTLTTARAYLLADQPKTPLNDFPSSDKVPQNRQPSKTYLQCLVKGAQETGIVPWYVEWLKSVKHNGHVAQDLEKILDLKDVKLNS
;
A
#
# COMPACT_ATOMS: atom_id res chain seq x y z
N MET A 1 5.68 -1.92 -11.13
CA MET A 1 4.66 -2.64 -10.33
C MET A 1 4.46 -1.93 -9.00
N LEU A 2 3.22 -1.69 -8.57
CA LEU A 2 2.90 -1.08 -7.28
C LEU A 2 2.03 -2.08 -6.50
N THR A 3 2.67 -3.12 -5.96
CA THR A 3 2.02 -4.05 -5.03
C THR A 3 2.03 -3.41 -3.64
N LYS A 4 1.11 -2.48 -3.39
CA LYS A 4 0.93 -1.94 -2.04
C LYS A 4 0.07 -2.91 -1.23
N ARG A 5 0.68 -3.86 -0.52
CA ARG A 5 0.10 -4.27 0.77
C ARG A 5 0.58 -3.31 1.85
N ILE A 6 -0.34 -2.98 2.73
CA ILE A 6 -0.23 -1.94 3.72
C ILE A 6 0.30 -2.51 5.03
N HIS A 7 1.58 -2.35 5.29
CA HIS A 7 2.06 -2.08 6.64
C HIS A 7 2.62 -0.68 6.75
N ILE A 8 2.37 -0.08 7.89
CA ILE A 8 2.22 1.35 8.00
C ILE A 8 3.20 1.85 9.02
N GLN A 9 4.22 2.60 8.61
CA GLN A 9 5.20 3.17 9.55
C GLN A 9 5.62 4.58 9.13
N ASN A 10 5.52 5.51 10.07
CA ASN A 10 5.86 6.95 9.99
C ASN A 10 4.97 7.80 9.07
N PRO A 11 4.44 8.94 9.55
CA PRO A 11 3.62 9.82 8.72
C PRO A 11 4.48 10.41 7.59
N THR A 12 4.08 10.19 6.33
CA THR A 12 4.61 10.99 5.24
C THR A 12 3.91 12.34 5.25
N ALA A 13 4.66 13.45 5.11
CA ALA A 13 4.07 14.79 5.07
C ALA A 13 2.97 14.90 3.99
N ARG A 14 3.18 14.20 2.86
CA ARG A 14 2.24 14.19 1.72
C ARG A 14 0.89 13.57 2.06
N TRP A 15 0.86 12.42 2.74
CA TRP A 15 -0.39 11.71 3.02
C TRP A 15 -0.96 12.00 4.41
N GLY A 16 -0.15 12.50 5.35
CA GLY A 16 -0.53 12.75 6.75
C GLY A 16 -0.86 11.47 7.53
N GLY A 17 -0.24 10.38 7.12
CA GLY A 17 -0.40 9.05 7.70
C GLY A 17 0.65 8.14 7.12
N ALA A 18 0.73 6.95 7.69
CA ALA A 18 1.84 6.10 7.38
C ALA A 18 1.58 5.26 6.09
N PRO A 19 2.63 4.98 5.31
CA PRO A 19 2.49 4.45 3.95
C PRO A 19 2.32 2.91 3.97
N ALA A 20 2.48 2.25 2.83
CA ALA A 20 2.26 0.80 2.72
C ALA A 20 3.58 0.05 2.50
N THR A 21 3.85 -1.03 3.22
CA THR A 21 4.95 -1.97 2.94
C THR A 21 4.53 -3.44 2.90
N ILE A 22 5.27 -4.23 2.13
CA ILE A 22 5.17 -5.68 2.11
C ILE A 22 6.03 -6.22 3.26
N VAL A 23 5.43 -7.00 4.15
CA VAL A 23 6.14 -7.72 5.21
C VAL A 23 6.27 -9.18 4.85
N HIS A 24 7.47 -9.70 5.03
CA HIS A 24 7.80 -11.12 4.91
C HIS A 24 6.88 -11.97 5.79
N GLY A 25 6.38 -13.07 5.25
CA GLY A 25 5.50 -13.99 5.97
C GLY A 25 4.71 -14.89 5.04
N TRP A 26 3.98 -15.85 5.59
CA TRP A 26 3.45 -17.00 4.84
C TRP A 26 2.12 -16.74 4.14
N ARG A 27 1.64 -15.49 4.16
CA ARG A 27 0.30 -15.14 3.66
C ARG A 27 0.43 -14.48 2.28
N VAL A 28 -0.41 -14.91 1.33
CA VAL A 28 -0.49 -14.33 -0.01
C VAL A 28 -0.87 -12.84 0.04
N ARG A 29 -0.29 -12.06 -0.88
CA ARG A 29 -0.54 -10.62 -1.04
C ARG A 29 -1.14 -10.39 -2.41
N TYR A 30 -2.18 -9.58 -2.49
CA TYR A 30 -2.78 -9.15 -3.76
C TYR A 30 -2.32 -7.73 -4.07
N GLY A 31 -2.12 -7.47 -5.36
CA GLY A 31 -1.83 -6.15 -5.89
C GLY A 31 -1.77 -6.19 -7.41
N THR A 32 -1.43 -5.04 -8.00
CA THR A 32 -1.50 -4.85 -9.45
C THR A 32 -0.11 -4.91 -10.08
N LEU A 33 0.02 -5.69 -11.16
CA LEU A 33 1.23 -5.73 -11.98
C LEU A 33 1.15 -4.65 -13.06
N TRP A 34 2.20 -3.85 -13.17
CA TRP A 34 2.33 -2.79 -14.17
C TRP A 34 3.61 -3.02 -14.96
N GLU A 35 3.49 -2.99 -16.28
CA GLU A 35 4.62 -2.93 -17.21
C GLU A 35 4.96 -1.47 -17.47
N ILE A 36 6.20 -1.08 -17.19
CA ILE A 36 6.69 0.29 -17.29
C ILE A 36 8.08 0.24 -17.92
N SER A 37 8.39 1.21 -18.78
CA SER A 37 9.71 1.34 -19.39
C SER A 37 10.80 1.50 -18.33
N LEU A 38 11.95 0.87 -18.54
CA LEU A 38 13.14 1.04 -17.69
C LEU A 38 13.66 2.48 -17.70
N SER A 39 13.32 3.28 -18.71
CA SER A 39 13.65 4.71 -18.73
C SER A 39 12.99 5.50 -17.60
N ASN A 40 11.94 4.97 -16.97
CA ASN A 40 11.28 5.57 -15.82
C ASN A 40 11.77 5.01 -14.49
N LEU A 41 12.77 4.11 -14.49
CA LEU A 41 13.19 3.44 -13.27
C LEU A 41 13.69 4.42 -12.21
N ASP A 42 14.52 5.38 -12.61
CA ASP A 42 15.07 6.41 -11.71
C ASP A 42 13.94 7.26 -11.12
N ASP A 43 12.97 7.69 -11.96
CA ASP A 43 11.80 8.46 -11.50
C ASP A 43 10.97 7.69 -10.45
N ILE A 44 10.83 6.37 -10.62
CA ILE A 44 10.07 5.53 -9.69
C ILE A 44 10.86 5.31 -8.39
N ASP A 45 12.17 5.05 -8.49
CA ASP A 45 13.04 4.91 -7.32
C ASP A 45 13.06 6.22 -6.50
N ASP A 46 13.06 7.37 -7.16
CA ASP A 46 12.97 8.68 -6.51
C ASP A 46 11.60 8.92 -5.86
N GLN A 47 10.50 8.55 -6.53
CA GLN A 47 9.15 8.65 -5.94
C GLN A 47 8.97 7.79 -4.68
N GLU A 48 9.65 6.64 -4.62
CA GLU A 48 9.63 5.74 -3.47
C GLU A 48 10.73 6.09 -2.44
N GLY A 49 11.53 7.14 -2.69
CA GLY A 49 12.56 7.62 -1.76
C GLY A 49 13.65 6.59 -1.51
N VAL A 50 14.05 5.84 -2.55
CA VAL A 50 15.10 4.81 -2.45
C VAL A 50 16.44 5.44 -2.04
N HIS A 51 16.78 6.58 -2.64
CA HIS A 51 18.00 7.31 -2.31
C HIS A 51 17.98 7.90 -0.88
N GLU A 52 16.79 8.11 -0.31
CA GLU A 52 16.58 8.57 1.07
C GLU A 52 16.53 7.41 2.09
N GLY A 53 16.58 6.16 1.61
CA GLY A 53 16.47 4.97 2.46
C GLY A 53 15.06 4.76 3.06
N ILE A 54 14.02 5.38 2.48
CA ILE A 54 12.64 5.17 2.93
C ILE A 54 12.18 3.78 2.52
N TYR A 55 12.33 3.46 1.24
CA TYR A 55 12.09 2.14 0.68
C TYR A 55 13.37 1.55 0.09
N TYR A 56 13.43 0.23 -0.05
CA TYR A 56 14.38 -0.45 -0.90
C TYR A 56 13.62 -1.26 -1.96
N ALA A 57 14.22 -1.39 -3.13
CA ALA A 57 13.66 -2.19 -4.21
C ALA A 57 14.05 -3.67 -4.08
N ALA A 58 13.11 -4.55 -4.37
CA ALA A 58 13.31 -5.99 -4.39
C ALA A 58 12.68 -6.61 -5.65
N SER A 59 13.30 -7.65 -6.18
CA SER A 59 12.71 -8.51 -7.20
C SER A 59 11.97 -9.66 -6.51
N LEU A 60 10.64 -9.65 -6.61
CA LEU A 60 9.78 -10.63 -5.95
C LEU A 60 9.09 -11.54 -6.99
N PRO A 61 8.93 -12.84 -6.70
CA PRO A 61 8.07 -13.70 -7.48
C PRO A 61 6.61 -13.33 -7.25
N VAL A 62 5.84 -13.21 -8.32
CA VAL A 62 4.41 -12.90 -8.30
C VAL A 62 3.65 -13.92 -9.13
N MET A 63 2.56 -14.42 -8.56
CA MET A 63 1.67 -15.38 -9.22
C MET A 63 0.60 -14.63 -9.99
N LEU A 64 0.51 -14.91 -11.29
CA LEU A 64 -0.50 -14.37 -12.18
C LEU A 64 -1.81 -15.17 -12.05
N PRO A 65 -2.95 -14.64 -12.54
CA PRO A 65 -4.24 -15.34 -12.47
C PRO A 65 -4.30 -16.69 -13.21
N ASN A 66 -3.34 -16.97 -14.10
CA ASN A 66 -3.19 -18.24 -14.81
C ASN A 66 -2.21 -19.20 -14.11
N ASP A 67 -1.92 -18.98 -12.83
CA ASP A 67 -1.00 -19.75 -11.99
C ASP A 67 0.46 -19.77 -12.45
N THR A 68 0.85 -18.88 -13.38
CA THR A 68 2.24 -18.71 -13.77
C THR A 68 2.96 -17.72 -12.87
N LEU A 69 4.25 -17.94 -12.65
CA LEU A 69 5.11 -17.03 -11.91
C LEU A 69 5.84 -16.09 -12.86
N THR A 70 5.90 -14.81 -12.49
CA THR A 70 6.82 -13.85 -13.08
C THR A 70 7.59 -13.13 -11.97
N THR A 71 8.71 -12.50 -12.32
CA THR A 71 9.48 -11.68 -11.39
C THR A 71 9.12 -10.23 -11.60
N ALA A 72 8.87 -9.50 -10.51
CA ALA A 72 8.55 -8.10 -10.60
C ALA A 72 9.27 -7.28 -9.53
N ARG A 73 9.61 -6.05 -9.88
CA ARG A 73 10.19 -5.07 -8.95
C ARG A 73 9.10 -4.55 -8.01
N ALA A 74 9.35 -4.60 -6.71
CA ALA A 74 8.49 -4.04 -5.67
C ALA A 74 9.33 -3.23 -4.68
N TYR A 75 8.67 -2.33 -3.94
CA TYR A 75 9.30 -1.46 -2.95
C TYR A 75 8.82 -1.83 -1.56
N LEU A 76 9.77 -2.02 -0.64
CA LEU A 76 9.52 -2.37 0.75
C LEU A 76 10.17 -1.31 1.64
N LEU A 77 9.48 -0.89 2.70
CA LEU A 77 10.06 0.02 3.70
C LEU A 77 11.37 -0.58 4.22
N ALA A 78 12.41 0.25 4.31
CA ALA A 78 13.70 -0.17 4.85
C ALA A 78 13.59 -0.49 6.36
N ASP A 79 12.88 0.37 7.10
CA ASP A 79 12.51 0.12 8.49
C ASP A 79 11.22 -0.72 8.53
N GLN A 80 11.39 -2.04 8.62
CA GLN A 80 10.27 -2.96 8.58
C GLN A 80 9.48 -2.97 9.91
N PRO A 81 8.15 -3.04 9.82
CA PRO A 81 7.28 -3.18 10.97
C PRO A 81 7.55 -4.46 11.77
N LYS A 82 7.80 -4.32 13.09
CA LYS A 82 7.99 -5.50 13.98
C LYS A 82 6.76 -6.39 14.10
N THR A 83 5.57 -5.79 14.10
CA THR A 83 4.29 -6.51 14.23
C THR A 83 3.48 -6.35 12.96
N PRO A 84 3.08 -7.47 12.33
CA PRO A 84 2.20 -7.40 11.19
C PRO A 84 0.81 -6.85 11.50
N LEU A 85 0.18 -6.13 10.56
CA LEU A 85 -1.15 -5.54 10.77
C LEU A 85 -2.20 -6.59 11.16
N ASN A 86 -2.12 -7.80 10.58
CA ASN A 86 -3.05 -8.90 10.84
C ASN A 86 -2.78 -9.63 12.17
N ASP A 87 -1.66 -9.33 12.83
CA ASP A 87 -1.27 -9.97 14.08
C ASP A 87 -1.73 -9.14 15.30
N PHE A 88 -2.33 -7.97 15.07
CA PHE A 88 -3.03 -7.22 16.11
C PHE A 88 -4.36 -7.91 16.46
N PRO A 89 -4.74 -7.97 17.75
CA PRO A 89 -5.99 -8.61 18.19
C PRO A 89 -7.26 -7.96 17.62
N SER A 90 -7.21 -6.66 17.34
CA SER A 90 -8.25 -5.92 16.63
C SER A 90 -7.67 -4.68 15.96
N SER A 91 -8.41 -4.11 15.01
CA SER A 91 -8.02 -2.90 14.28
C SER A 91 -7.80 -1.68 15.20
N ASP A 92 -8.55 -1.58 16.30
CA ASP A 92 -8.40 -0.51 17.30
C ASP A 92 -7.12 -0.64 18.15
N LYS A 93 -6.43 -1.79 18.10
CA LYS A 93 -5.14 -1.99 18.76
C LYS A 93 -3.95 -1.59 17.89
N VAL A 94 -4.19 -1.19 16.63
CA VAL A 94 -3.15 -0.68 15.75
C VAL A 94 -2.74 0.73 16.22
N PRO A 95 -1.47 0.96 16.59
CA PRO A 95 -1.01 2.28 17.06
C PRO A 95 -1.26 3.40 16.05
N GLN A 96 -1.48 4.63 16.50
CA GLN A 96 -1.81 5.76 15.61
C GLN A 96 -0.72 6.04 14.56
N ASN A 97 0.56 5.95 14.92
CA ASN A 97 1.69 6.08 13.99
C ASN A 97 1.81 4.90 13.00
N ARG A 98 0.99 3.87 13.19
CA ARG A 98 0.83 2.68 12.36
C ARG A 98 -0.51 2.69 11.61
N GLN A 99 -1.22 3.81 11.56
CA GLN A 99 -2.46 3.97 10.79
C GLN A 99 -2.23 4.83 9.55
N PRO A 100 -2.79 4.47 8.39
CA PRO A 100 -2.72 5.28 7.20
C PRO A 100 -3.62 6.51 7.40
N SER A 101 -3.45 7.50 6.54
CA SER A 101 -4.48 8.54 6.44
C SER A 101 -5.73 8.01 5.76
N LYS A 102 -6.85 8.68 5.99
CA LYS A 102 -8.11 8.34 5.33
C LYS A 102 -7.96 8.44 3.82
N THR A 103 -7.39 9.55 3.33
CA THR A 103 -7.18 9.79 1.90
C THR A 103 -6.27 8.74 1.26
N TYR A 104 -5.20 8.32 1.96
CA TYR A 104 -4.32 7.28 1.43
C TYR A 104 -5.02 5.93 1.32
N LEU A 105 -5.80 5.55 2.34
CA LEU A 105 -6.55 4.30 2.31
C LEU A 105 -7.64 4.29 1.23
N GLN A 106 -8.34 5.42 1.03
CA GLN A 106 -9.28 5.59 -0.08
C GLN A 106 -8.60 5.40 -1.44
N CYS A 107 -7.41 5.98 -1.64
CA CYS A 107 -6.65 5.80 -2.88
C CYS A 107 -6.34 4.31 -3.14
N LEU A 108 -5.95 3.56 -2.11
CA LEU A 108 -5.66 2.14 -2.25
C LEU A 108 -6.91 1.30 -2.53
N VAL A 109 -8.03 1.62 -1.89
CA VAL A 109 -9.33 0.97 -2.15
C VAL A 109 -9.77 1.23 -3.59
N LYS A 110 -9.73 2.48 -4.05
CA LYS A 110 -10.09 2.86 -5.42
C LYS A 110 -9.23 2.11 -6.44
N GLY A 111 -7.90 2.14 -6.28
CA GLY A 111 -7.00 1.44 -7.18
C GLY A 111 -7.21 -0.08 -7.19
N ALA A 112 -7.51 -0.68 -6.03
CA ALA A 112 -7.83 -2.11 -5.95
C ALA A 112 -9.15 -2.45 -6.68
N GLN A 113 -10.16 -1.58 -6.59
CA GLN A 113 -11.42 -1.73 -7.32
C GLN A 113 -11.24 -1.58 -8.83
N GLU A 114 -10.54 -0.53 -9.27
CA GLU A 114 -10.29 -0.22 -10.68
C GLU A 114 -9.49 -1.31 -11.39
N THR A 115 -8.59 -1.98 -10.66
CA THR A 115 -7.71 -3.02 -11.21
C THR A 115 -8.25 -4.43 -11.04
N GLY A 116 -9.46 -4.59 -10.50
CA GLY A 116 -10.13 -5.89 -10.39
C GLY A 116 -9.54 -6.83 -9.34
N ILE A 117 -8.95 -6.29 -8.27
CA ILE A 117 -8.51 -7.12 -7.13
C ILE A 117 -9.72 -7.84 -6.52
N VAL A 118 -9.51 -9.08 -6.09
CA VAL A 118 -10.58 -9.96 -5.58
C VAL A 118 -11.43 -9.28 -4.49
N PRO A 119 -12.78 -9.37 -4.53
CA PRO A 119 -13.66 -8.57 -3.69
C PRO A 119 -13.40 -8.68 -2.18
N TRP A 120 -13.10 -9.88 -1.69
CA TRP A 120 -12.82 -10.09 -0.26
C TRP A 120 -11.58 -9.33 0.22
N TYR A 121 -10.58 -9.13 -0.66
CA TYR A 121 -9.37 -8.37 -0.33
C TYR A 121 -9.64 -6.86 -0.33
N VAL A 122 -10.51 -6.39 -1.23
CA VAL A 122 -11.00 -5.00 -1.23
C VAL A 122 -11.79 -4.71 0.05
N GLU A 123 -12.66 -5.62 0.48
CA GLU A 123 -13.40 -5.47 1.75
C GLU A 123 -12.48 -5.49 2.98
N TRP A 124 -11.46 -6.36 2.98
CA TRP A 124 -10.40 -6.31 3.98
C TRP A 124 -9.69 -4.95 4.00
N LEU A 125 -9.34 -4.41 2.83
CA LEU A 125 -8.67 -3.12 2.70
C LEU A 125 -9.53 -1.98 3.28
N LYS A 126 -10.83 -1.95 2.98
CA LYS A 126 -11.78 -0.97 3.54
C LYS A 126 -11.90 -1.03 5.06
N SER A 127 -11.58 -2.17 5.68
CA SER A 127 -11.65 -2.37 7.14
C SER A 127 -10.40 -1.94 7.90
N VAL A 128 -9.31 -1.59 7.20
CA VAL A 128 -8.06 -1.16 7.83
C VAL A 128 -8.30 0.15 8.60
N LYS A 129 -7.91 0.20 9.88
CA LYS A 129 -8.07 1.40 10.71
C LYS A 129 -7.22 2.55 10.18
N HIS A 130 -7.82 3.72 9.99
CA HIS A 130 -7.15 4.96 9.63
C HIS A 130 -7.13 6.02 10.73
N ASN A 131 -6.16 6.93 10.65
CA ASN A 131 -6.00 8.01 11.63
C ASN A 131 -6.96 9.19 11.42
N GLY A 132 -7.81 9.15 10.38
CA GLY A 132 -8.81 10.17 10.07
C GLY A 132 -8.28 11.39 9.31
N HIS A 133 -6.97 11.50 9.07
CA HIS A 133 -6.39 12.62 8.33
C HIS A 133 -6.86 12.63 6.87
N VAL A 134 -7.27 13.82 6.39
CA VAL A 134 -7.69 14.06 5.01
C VAL A 134 -6.72 15.03 4.34
N ALA A 135 -6.00 14.56 3.33
CA ALA A 135 -5.21 15.41 2.45
C ALA A 135 -6.12 15.96 1.34
N GLN A 136 -6.75 17.13 1.59
CA GLN A 136 -7.82 17.68 0.74
C GLN A 136 -7.44 17.78 -0.75
N ASP A 137 -6.23 18.23 -1.04
CA ASP A 137 -5.75 18.36 -2.42
C ASP A 137 -5.68 17.01 -3.13
N LEU A 138 -5.17 15.98 -2.45
CA LEU A 138 -5.07 14.62 -2.99
C LEU A 138 -6.46 13.97 -3.11
N GLU A 139 -7.35 14.19 -2.15
CA GLU A 139 -8.73 13.69 -2.22
C GLU A 139 -9.47 14.24 -3.45
N LYS A 140 -9.23 15.52 -3.78
CA LYS A 140 -9.81 16.16 -4.97
C LYS A 140 -9.15 15.67 -6.26
N ILE A 141 -7.82 15.67 -6.34
CA ILE A 141 -7.07 15.30 -7.55
C ILE A 141 -7.32 13.84 -7.93
N LEU A 142 -7.41 12.95 -6.94
CA LEU A 142 -7.60 11.52 -7.15
C LEU A 142 -9.07 11.11 -7.16
N ASP A 143 -9.99 12.06 -6.99
CA ASP A 143 -11.44 11.86 -6.99
C ASP A 143 -11.87 10.75 -6.01
N LEU A 144 -11.60 10.97 -4.72
CA LEU A 144 -11.73 9.96 -3.66
C LEU A 144 -12.96 10.14 -2.77
N LYS A 145 -13.78 11.17 -3.00
CA LYS A 145 -14.89 11.54 -2.12
C LYS A 145 -15.93 10.43 -1.96
N ASP A 146 -16.19 9.68 -3.02
CA ASP A 146 -17.19 8.62 -3.04
C ASP A 146 -16.65 7.25 -2.60
N VAL A 147 -15.34 7.16 -2.32
CA VAL A 147 -14.71 5.93 -1.84
C VAL A 147 -15.05 5.73 -0.35
N LYS A 148 -15.92 4.75 -0.09
CA LYS A 148 -16.37 4.39 1.26
C LYS A 148 -15.39 3.44 1.94
N LEU A 149 -15.07 3.75 3.19
CA LEU A 149 -14.30 2.90 4.11
C LEU A 149 -15.22 2.41 5.24
N ASN A 150 -14.87 1.28 5.86
CA ASN A 150 -15.68 0.63 6.90
C ASN A 150 -15.25 1.02 8.33
N SER A 151 -14.10 1.69 8.49
CA SER A 151 -13.37 1.91 9.77
C SER A 151 -13.54 3.29 10.41
#